data_AF-A0AAV1E7P1-F1
#
_entry.id   AF-A0AAV1E7P1-F1
#
_cell.length_a   1.000
_cell.length_b   1.000
_cell.length_c   1.000
_cell.angle_alpha   90.00
_cell.angle_beta   90.00
_cell.angle_gamma   90.00
#
_symmetry.space_group_name_H-M   'P 1'
#
loop_
_entity.id
_entity.type
_entity.pdbx_description
1 polymer ?
#
loop_
_entity_poly.entity_id
_entity_poly.type
_entity_poly.pdbx_seq_one_letter_code
_entity_poly.pdbx_strand_id
1 'polypeptide(L)'
;MERCRRHMTDSPGCDFCGAAQETILHALRDCPAAAQIWYRLVRHHMRSWFFSLQLLDWVLKNVKWRGAGLRDDWSCYFGVTVWRLWSWRYGRLFKGSDGGAMARVRDIETFVDKVHQSTVHEKQMGKRS
;
A
#
# COMPACT_ATOMS: atom_id res chain seq x y z
N MET A 1 6.46 -11.21 13.20
CA MET A 1 5.50 -12.19 13.79
C MET A 1 4.40 -12.64 12.82
N GLU A 2 3.71 -11.75 12.10
CA GLU A 2 2.58 -12.17 11.22
C GLU A 2 3.01 -13.12 10.09
N ARG A 3 4.24 -12.99 9.56
CA ARG A 3 4.78 -13.95 8.58
C ARG A 3 5.19 -15.29 9.20
N CYS A 4 5.86 -15.28 10.36
CA CYS A 4 6.18 -16.50 11.12
C CYS A 4 4.91 -17.25 11.56
N ARG A 5 3.89 -16.52 12.02
CA ARG A 5 2.57 -17.05 12.40
C ARG A 5 1.85 -17.73 11.23
N ARG A 6 2.17 -17.33 10.00
CA ARG A 6 1.68 -17.94 8.75
C ARG A 6 2.68 -18.92 8.13
N HIS A 7 3.74 -19.32 8.86
CA HIS A 7 4.80 -20.23 8.41
C HIS A 7 5.58 -19.76 7.17
N MET A 8 5.76 -18.45 6.98
CA MET A 8 6.34 -17.87 5.76
C MET A 8 7.80 -17.40 5.91
N THR A 9 8.35 -17.37 7.13
CA THR A 9 9.77 -17.06 7.42
C THR A 9 10.13 -17.52 8.83
N ASP A 10 11.37 -18.00 9.02
CA ASP A 10 11.94 -18.36 10.32
C ASP A 10 12.55 -17.17 11.06
N SER A 11 12.75 -16.03 10.38
CA SER A 11 13.33 -14.83 10.99
C SER A 11 12.23 -13.80 11.35
N PRO A 12 12.27 -13.21 12.56
CA PRO A 12 11.31 -12.17 12.94
C PRO A 12 11.61 -10.81 12.29
N GLY A 13 12.74 -10.68 11.59
CA GLY A 13 13.24 -9.44 11.02
C GLY A 13 12.68 -9.08 9.64
N CYS A 14 13.01 -7.88 9.18
CA CYS A 14 12.60 -7.36 7.88
C CYS A 14 13.70 -7.56 6.84
N ASP A 15 13.46 -8.44 5.85
CA ASP A 15 14.42 -8.74 4.78
C ASP A 15 14.76 -7.53 3.88
N PHE A 16 13.95 -6.46 3.95
CA PHE A 16 14.10 -5.28 3.10
C PHE A 16 14.93 -4.17 3.73
N CYS A 17 15.05 -4.13 5.05
CA CYS A 17 15.79 -3.07 5.73
C CYS A 17 16.63 -3.55 6.93
N GLY A 18 16.64 -4.84 7.22
CA GLY A 18 17.42 -5.42 8.32
C GLY A 18 16.87 -5.12 9.71
N ALA A 19 15.66 -4.56 9.84
CA ALA A 19 15.05 -4.33 11.15
C ALA A 19 14.89 -5.66 11.91
N ALA A 20 15.26 -5.67 13.20
CA ALA A 20 15.25 -6.88 14.04
C ALA A 20 13.83 -7.45 14.23
N GLN A 21 12.80 -6.60 14.19
CA GLN A 21 11.41 -7.00 14.31
C GLN A 21 10.56 -6.36 13.22
N GLU A 22 9.90 -7.20 12.43
CA GLU A 22 8.92 -6.78 11.44
C GLU A 22 7.49 -6.94 11.96
N THR A 23 6.82 -5.80 12.18
CA THR A 23 5.38 -5.72 12.46
C THR A 23 4.59 -5.52 11.16
N ILE A 24 3.27 -5.73 11.19
CA ILE A 24 2.39 -5.44 10.03
C ILE A 24 2.52 -3.97 9.61
N LEU A 25 2.52 -3.06 10.58
CA LEU A 25 2.66 -1.63 10.33
C LEU A 25 4.03 -1.29 9.73
N HIS A 26 5.09 -1.92 10.22
CA HIS A 26 6.41 -1.78 9.61
C HIS A 26 6.42 -2.30 8.17
N ALA A 27 5.93 -3.51 7.94
CA ALA A 27 5.91 -4.11 6.61
C ALA A 27 5.17 -3.22 5.59
N LEU A 28 4.02 -2.67 6.00
CA LEU A 28 3.14 -1.92 5.11
C LEU A 28 3.39 -0.41 5.10
N ARG A 29 4.12 0.16 6.06
CA ARG A 29 4.28 1.62 6.20
C ARG A 29 5.69 2.06 6.56
N ASP A 30 6.22 1.58 7.68
CA ASP A 30 7.42 2.18 8.29
C ASP A 30 8.75 1.64 7.72
N CYS A 31 8.72 0.49 7.04
CA CYS A 31 9.89 -0.01 6.33
C CYS A 31 10.36 1.02 5.29
N PRO A 32 11.65 1.37 5.21
CA PRO A 32 12.17 2.32 4.23
C PRO A 32 11.70 2.06 2.79
N ALA A 33 11.65 0.78 2.38
CA ALA A 33 11.16 0.39 1.06
C ALA A 33 9.68 0.73 0.83
N ALA A 34 8.84 0.63 1.87
CA ALA A 34 7.43 1.00 1.83
C ALA A 34 7.24 2.52 1.99
N ALA A 35 7.95 3.14 2.94
CA ALA A 35 7.86 4.56 3.24
C ALA A 35 8.16 5.43 2.02
N GLN A 36 9.15 5.06 1.19
CA GLN A 36 9.47 5.79 -0.05
C GLN A 36 8.30 5.86 -1.03
N ILE A 37 7.44 4.84 -1.07
CA ILE A 37 6.24 4.84 -1.91
C ILE A 37 5.20 5.77 -1.31
N TRP A 38 4.97 5.67 0.00
CA TRP A 38 4.05 6.56 0.71
C TRP A 38 4.45 8.03 0.62
N TYR A 39 5.74 8.36 0.68
CA TYR A 39 6.21 9.73 0.49
C TYR A 39 5.85 10.32 -0.88
N ARG A 40 5.68 9.48 -1.91
CA ARG A 40 5.29 9.90 -3.26
C ARG A 40 3.77 9.98 -3.41
N LEU A 41 3.02 9.13 -2.71
CA LEU A 41 1.56 9.09 -2.79
C LEU A 41 0.87 10.10 -1.84
N VAL A 42 1.43 10.30 -0.65
CA VAL A 42 0.89 11.15 0.42
C VAL A 42 1.46 12.57 0.30
N ARG A 43 0.55 13.56 0.24
CA ARG A 43 0.93 14.98 0.19
C ARG A 43 1.74 15.39 1.42
N HIS A 44 2.70 16.30 1.23
CA HIS A 44 3.66 16.70 2.26
C HIS A 44 3.01 17.04 3.61
N HIS A 45 2.00 17.91 3.61
CA HIS A 45 1.32 18.35 4.84
C HIS A 45 0.55 17.24 5.57
N MET A 46 0.22 16.13 4.89
CA MET A 46 -0.49 14.99 5.48
C MET A 46 0.45 13.93 6.05
N ARG A 47 1.76 13.99 5.77
CA ARG A 47 2.71 12.93 6.13
C ARG A 47 2.86 12.76 7.63
N SER A 48 2.94 13.86 8.39
CA SER A 48 3.05 13.80 9.85
C SER A 48 1.86 13.05 10.47
N TRP A 49 0.65 13.38 10.04
CA TRP A 49 -0.56 12.64 10.42
C TRP A 49 -0.50 11.18 9.97
N PHE A 50 -0.13 10.91 8.72
CA PHE A 50 -0.14 9.55 8.16
C PHE A 50 0.81 8.59 8.90
N PHE A 51 2.02 9.04 9.23
CA PHE A 51 3.05 8.22 9.87
C PHE A 51 2.94 8.16 11.40
N SER A 52 2.12 9.02 12.04
CA SER A 52 1.92 9.00 13.49
C SER A 52 0.84 8.04 13.98
N LEU A 53 -0.05 7.57 13.10
CA LEU A 53 -1.16 6.69 13.48
C LEU A 53 -0.71 5.28 13.89
N GLN A 54 -1.42 4.66 14.83
CA GLN A 54 -1.27 3.22 15.11
C GLN A 54 -1.98 2.37 14.05
N LEU A 55 -1.66 1.07 13.97
CA LEU A 55 -2.08 0.20 12.87
C LEU A 55 -3.58 0.24 12.57
N LEU A 56 -4.44 0.05 13.58
CA LEU A 56 -5.88 0.00 13.39
C LEU A 56 -6.42 1.36 12.90
N ASP A 57 -6.02 2.43 13.58
CA ASP A 57 -6.36 3.80 13.22
C ASP A 57 -5.88 4.18 11.82
N TRP A 58 -4.66 3.77 11.47
CA TRP A 58 -4.06 4.00 10.17
C TRP A 58 -4.89 3.35 9.06
N VAL A 59 -5.30 2.09 9.23
CA VAL A 59 -6.16 1.41 8.25
C VAL A 59 -7.53 2.08 8.18
N LEU A 60 -8.21 2.27 9.32
CA LEU A 60 -9.58 2.78 9.35
C LEU A 60 -9.68 4.20 8.76
N LYS A 61 -8.78 5.10 9.17
CA LYS A 61 -8.79 6.50 8.72
C LYS A 61 -8.49 6.64 7.23
N ASN A 62 -7.62 5.80 6.67
CA ASN A 62 -7.31 5.86 5.23
C ASN A 62 -8.38 5.18 4.36
N VAL A 63 -8.95 4.05 4.80
CA VAL A 63 -10.04 3.36 4.08
C VAL A 63 -11.34 4.19 4.07
N LYS A 64 -11.62 4.91 5.16
CA LYS A 64 -12.82 5.74 5.29
C LYS A 64 -12.61 7.20 4.90
N TRP A 65 -11.45 7.54 4.34
CA TRP A 65 -11.13 8.94 4.03
C TRP A 65 -12.15 9.54 3.05
N ARG A 66 -12.70 10.70 3.42
CA ARG A 66 -13.60 11.53 2.58
C ARG A 66 -13.24 13.02 2.65
N GLY A 67 -12.10 13.34 3.28
CA GLY A 67 -11.70 14.72 3.56
C GLY A 67 -10.88 15.36 2.44
N ALA A 68 -10.74 16.68 2.51
CA ALA A 68 -9.82 17.42 1.65
C ALA A 68 -8.34 17.17 2.06
N GLY A 69 -7.40 17.31 1.12
CA GLY A 69 -5.97 17.20 1.39
C GLY A 69 -5.30 15.94 0.84
N LEU A 70 -6.08 14.92 0.47
CA LEU A 70 -5.63 13.76 -0.31
C LEU A 70 -6.32 13.74 -1.69
N ARG A 71 -6.15 12.65 -2.45
CA ARG A 71 -6.79 12.43 -3.75
C ARG A 71 -8.25 12.00 -3.56
N ASP A 72 -9.12 12.27 -4.51
CA ASP A 72 -10.57 11.99 -4.41
C ASP A 72 -10.88 10.49 -4.29
N ASP A 73 -10.00 9.65 -4.82
CA ASP A 73 -10.02 8.18 -4.81
C ASP A 73 -9.02 7.59 -3.80
N TRP A 74 -8.63 8.35 -2.78
CA TRP A 74 -7.58 7.96 -1.83
C TRP A 74 -7.76 6.57 -1.23
N SER A 75 -8.99 6.18 -0.90
CA SER A 75 -9.27 4.85 -0.33
C SER A 75 -8.89 3.72 -1.29
N CYS A 76 -9.05 3.92 -2.60
CA CYS A 76 -8.63 2.97 -3.64
C CYS A 76 -7.10 2.92 -3.73
N TYR A 77 -6.44 4.08 -3.81
CA TYR A 77 -4.97 4.18 -3.78
C TYR A 77 -4.39 3.51 -2.53
N PHE A 78 -4.96 3.77 -1.35
CA PHE A 78 -4.52 3.19 -0.10
C PHE A 78 -4.66 1.66 -0.13
N GLY A 79 -5.84 1.15 -0.49
CA GLY A 79 -6.11 -0.29 -0.56
C GLY A 79 -5.20 -1.02 -1.55
N VAL A 80 -5.06 -0.49 -2.76
CA VAL A 80 -4.17 -1.03 -3.80
C VAL A 80 -2.71 -0.99 -3.34
N THR A 81 -2.26 0.11 -2.73
CA THR A 81 -0.88 0.23 -2.24
C THR A 81 -0.59 -0.77 -1.13
N VAL A 82 -1.50 -0.92 -0.15
CA VAL A 82 -1.36 -1.93 0.92
C VAL A 82 -1.30 -3.34 0.34
N TRP A 83 -2.20 -3.65 -0.60
CA TRP A 83 -2.19 -4.94 -1.30
C TRP A 83 -0.86 -5.18 -2.03
N ARG A 84 -0.40 -4.21 -2.83
CA ARG A 84 0.88 -4.31 -3.57
C ARG A 84 2.07 -4.50 -2.64
N LEU A 85 2.18 -3.70 -1.58
CA LEU A 85 3.25 -3.83 -0.59
C LEU A 85 3.26 -5.21 0.06
N TRP A 86 2.09 -5.75 0.39
CA TRP A 86 1.95 -7.11 0.90
C TRP A 86 2.37 -8.16 -0.14
N SER A 87 1.85 -8.06 -1.37
CA SER A 87 2.15 -9.00 -2.46
C SER A 87 3.63 -9.01 -2.84
N TRP A 88 4.30 -7.85 -2.91
CA TRP A 88 5.73 -7.79 -3.21
C TRP A 88 6.60 -8.44 -2.13
N ARG A 89 6.16 -8.35 -0.87
CA ARG A 89 6.84 -8.98 0.26
C ARG A 89 6.67 -10.49 0.29
N TYR A 90 5.50 -10.98 -0.12
CA TYR A 90 5.20 -12.42 -0.12
C TYR A 90 5.67 -13.12 -1.40
N GLY A 91 5.53 -12.48 -2.56
CA GLY A 91 5.69 -13.13 -3.85
C GLY A 91 7.12 -13.19 -4.40
N ARG A 92 8.13 -12.61 -3.71
CA ARG A 92 9.47 -12.35 -4.31
C ARG A 92 9.37 -11.88 -5.77
N LEU A 93 8.36 -11.08 -6.13
CA LEU A 93 8.20 -10.45 -7.46
C LEU A 93 9.26 -9.35 -7.72
N PHE A 94 10.42 -9.52 -7.09
CA PHE A 94 11.67 -8.79 -7.26
C PHE A 94 12.57 -9.50 -8.29
N LYS A 95 12.04 -10.38 -9.14
CA LYS A 95 12.81 -10.85 -10.30
C LYS A 95 12.74 -9.80 -11.40
N GLY A 96 13.68 -8.86 -11.34
CA GLY A 96 14.24 -8.24 -12.55
C GLY A 96 13.67 -6.89 -13.01
N SER A 97 13.27 -5.99 -12.11
CA SER A 97 13.23 -4.57 -12.50
C SER A 97 13.64 -3.65 -11.36
N ASP A 98 14.86 -3.15 -11.48
CA ASP A 98 15.56 -2.19 -10.61
C ASP A 98 14.96 -0.77 -10.68
N GLY A 99 13.63 -0.66 -10.84
CA GLY A 99 12.95 0.62 -11.14
C GLY A 99 12.75 1.55 -9.93
N GLY A 100 13.25 1.17 -8.75
CA GLY A 100 13.13 1.94 -7.52
C GLY A 100 11.67 2.18 -7.07
N ALA A 101 11.48 3.14 -6.15
CA ALA A 101 10.16 3.49 -5.63
C ALA A 101 9.22 4.09 -6.70
N MET A 102 9.77 4.73 -7.74
CA MET A 102 8.97 5.36 -8.80
C MET A 102 8.29 4.33 -9.70
N ALA A 103 8.98 3.27 -10.11
CA ALA A 103 8.34 2.21 -10.89
C ALA A 103 7.20 1.54 -10.11
N ARG A 104 7.38 1.38 -8.80
CA ARG A 104 6.34 0.86 -7.90
C ARG A 104 5.13 1.78 -7.78
N VAL A 105 5.34 3.10 -7.73
CA VAL A 105 4.25 4.07 -7.79
C VAL A 105 3.50 3.97 -9.12
N ARG A 106 4.20 3.85 -10.25
CA ARG A 106 3.58 3.71 -11.58
C ARG A 106 2.74 2.45 -11.70
N ASP A 107 3.20 1.33 -11.14
CA ASP A 107 2.41 0.08 -11.10
C ASP A 107 1.14 0.26 -10.26
N ILE A 108 1.21 0.96 -9.12
CA ILE A 108 0.05 1.29 -8.30
C ILE A 108 -0.94 2.15 -9.09
N GLU A 109 -0.48 3.24 -9.70
CA GLU A 109 -1.32 4.13 -10.53
C GLU A 109 -2.01 3.35 -11.65
N THR A 110 -1.25 2.54 -12.39
CA THR A 110 -1.79 1.70 -13.47
C THR A 110 -2.85 0.72 -12.97
N PHE A 111 -2.67 0.15 -11.77
CA PHE A 111 -3.64 -0.78 -11.19
C PHE A 111 -4.90 -0.05 -10.73
N VAL A 112 -4.76 1.13 -10.10
CA VAL A 112 -5.89 1.97 -9.71
C VAL A 112 -6.73 2.37 -10.92
N ASP A 113 -6.09 2.76 -12.03
CA ASP A 113 -6.80 3.11 -13.27
C ASP A 113 -7.62 1.93 -13.82
N LYS A 114 -7.05 0.72 -13.80
CA LYS A 114 -7.77 -0.50 -14.19
C LYS A 114 -8.98 -0.78 -13.29
N VAL A 115 -8.83 -0.64 -11.97
CA VAL A 115 -9.94 -0.81 -11.01
C VAL A 115 -11.07 0.16 -11.33
N HIS A 116 -10.74 1.44 -11.56
CA HIS A 116 -11.76 2.44 -11.92
C HIS A 116 -12.46 2.14 -13.24
N GLN A 117 -11.73 1.71 -14.27
CA GLN A 117 -12.32 1.33 -15.56
C GLN A 117 -13.29 0.14 -15.42
N SER A 118 -12.92 -0.88 -14.65
CA SER A 118 -13.79 -2.04 -14.38
C SER A 118 -15.07 -1.65 -13.63
N THR A 119 -14.97 -0.80 -12.60
CA THR A 119 -16.14 -0.34 -11.83
C THR A 119 -17.08 0.54 -12.67
N VAL A 120 -16.54 1.36 -13.58
CA VAL A 120 -17.36 2.17 -14.50
C VAL A 120 -18.11 1.27 -15.49
N HIS A 121 -17.45 0.26 -16.04
CA HIS A 121 -18.05 -0.70 -16.96
C HIS A 121 -19.20 -1.49 -16.31
N GLU A 122 -19.02 -1.98 -15.08
CA GLU A 122 -20.08 -2.68 -14.32
C GLU A 122 -21.29 -1.78 -14.06
N LYS A 123 -21.08 -0.52 -13.68
CA LYS A 123 -22.16 0.46 -13.47
C LYS A 123 -22.93 0.80 -14.74
N GLN A 124 -22.28 0.75 -15.91
CA GLN A 124 -22.95 0.97 -17.20
C GLN A 124 -23.77 -0.25 -17.63
N MET A 125 -23.32 -1.47 -17.32
CA MET A 125 -24.07 -2.69 -17.57
C MET A 125 -25.28 -2.84 -16.64
N GLY A 126 -25.14 -2.53 -15.35
CA GLY A 126 -26.24 -2.60 -14.38
C GLY A 126 -27.35 -1.55 -14.54
N LYS A 127 -27.15 -0.52 -15.39
CA LYS A 127 -28.17 0.50 -15.72
C LYS A 127 -28.96 0.18 -17.01
N ARG A 128 -28.61 -0.88 -17.71
CA ARG A 128 -29.26 -1.33 -18.96
C ARG A 128 -30.20 -2.54 -18.75
N SER A 129 -30.50 -2.88 -17.50
CA SER A 129 -31.41 -3.96 -17.11
C SER A 129 -32.65 -3.43 -16.42
#